data_AF-A0A1G2EMW5-F1
#
_entry.id   AF-A0A1G2EMW5-F1
#
_cell.length_a   1.000
_cell.length_b   1.000
_cell.length_c   1.000
_cell.angle_alpha   90.00
_cell.angle_beta   90.00
_cell.angle_gamma   90.00
#
_symmetry.space_group_name_H-M   'P 1'
#
loop_
_entity.id
_entity.type
_entity.pdbx_description
1 polymer ?
#
loop_
_entity_poly.entity_id
_entity_poly.type
_entity_poly.pdbx_seq_one_letter_code
_entity_poly.pdbx_strand_id
1 'polypeptide(L)'
;MEKPIISLFSSAVRPELWMKTYESLAGNKIPFEMIFVGNKIPQFKLPENCHFIYSETKPVQCLEIGARYAQGEYIMNFADDVVFSPHALDNLYREFRELNDDKAVLSCRYVLEGKDIAGECGYYWVDNHNSPLMALSGFMKKEVWERIGGIDKRFVALFWDADIVMRVYEIGGRVVLSKDVKAEEFHPSKSYWKNKPSFASKVLAMFPRLKVFLIKIILFLERNEEKKRPRLFMEYGIPVDRPLLESLWVVKKEDAKDIPPELIHCIDDREDRGALLKKRLQPVQAFENKHILTVSQGPKGRWK
;
A
#
# COMPACT_ATOMS: atom_id res chain seq x y z
N MET A 1 -7.60 -1.44 -28.42
CA MET A 1 -6.65 -1.48 -27.30
C MET A 1 -6.28 -2.93 -27.07
N GLU A 2 -5.00 -3.23 -26.95
CA GLU A 2 -4.53 -4.57 -26.60
C GLU A 2 -5.00 -4.95 -25.20
N LYS A 3 -5.27 -6.24 -24.96
CA LYS A 3 -5.69 -6.72 -23.64
C LYS A 3 -4.53 -6.49 -22.65
N PRO A 4 -4.75 -5.84 -21.49
CA PRO A 4 -3.68 -5.62 -20.53
C PRO A 4 -3.19 -6.97 -19.96
N ILE A 5 -1.88 -7.08 -19.75
CA ILE A 5 -1.26 -8.18 -19.00
C ILE A 5 -1.24 -7.83 -17.51
N ILE A 6 -1.01 -6.55 -17.19
CA ILE A 6 -0.94 -6.04 -15.82
C ILE A 6 -2.05 -5.01 -15.59
N SER A 7 -2.81 -5.17 -14.51
CA SER A 7 -3.76 -4.16 -14.05
C SER A 7 -3.26 -3.51 -12.77
N LEU A 8 -3.03 -2.20 -12.83
CA LEU A 8 -2.77 -1.40 -11.65
C LEU A 8 -4.08 -0.84 -11.11
N PHE A 9 -4.29 -0.88 -9.80
CA PHE A 9 -5.51 -0.36 -9.19
C PHE A 9 -5.23 0.45 -7.92
N SER A 10 -6.01 1.51 -7.70
CA SER A 10 -5.81 2.42 -6.57
C SER A 10 -7.13 3.03 -6.07
N SER A 11 -7.20 3.27 -4.76
CA SER A 11 -8.12 4.25 -4.20
C SER A 11 -7.56 5.66 -4.43
N ALA A 12 -8.22 6.43 -5.28
CA ALA A 12 -7.65 7.62 -5.88
C ALA A 12 -8.50 8.87 -5.58
N VAL A 13 -7.90 9.86 -4.92
CA VAL A 13 -8.53 11.13 -4.51
C VAL A 13 -7.70 12.37 -4.87
N ARG A 14 -6.54 12.19 -5.52
CA ARG A 14 -5.60 13.26 -5.90
C ARG A 14 -5.42 13.32 -7.43
N PRO A 15 -6.47 13.67 -8.19
CA PRO A 15 -6.41 13.67 -9.66
C PRO A 15 -5.28 14.52 -10.22
N GLU A 16 -4.84 15.55 -9.51
CA GLU A 16 -3.70 16.38 -9.87
C GLU A 16 -2.35 15.64 -9.93
N LEU A 17 -2.23 14.45 -9.32
CA LEU A 17 -1.02 13.63 -9.32
C LEU A 17 -1.07 12.45 -10.30
N TRP A 18 -2.25 12.08 -10.80
CA TRP A 18 -2.44 10.84 -11.56
C TRP A 18 -1.63 10.81 -12.85
N MET A 19 -1.52 11.93 -13.57
CA MET A 19 -0.73 11.99 -14.80
C MET A 19 0.76 11.80 -14.52
N LYS A 20 1.26 12.28 -13.38
CA LYS A 20 2.64 12.09 -12.98
C LYS A 20 2.96 10.61 -12.70
N THR A 21 2.05 9.93 -12.01
CA THR A 21 2.17 8.48 -11.80
C THR A 21 2.11 7.73 -13.13
N TYR A 22 1.16 8.07 -14.01
CA TYR A 22 1.04 7.47 -15.33
C TYR A 22 2.30 7.68 -16.18
N GLU A 23 2.83 8.90 -16.25
CA GLU A 23 4.02 9.24 -17.03
C GLU A 23 5.25 8.44 -16.56
N SER A 24 5.36 8.14 -15.26
CA SER A 24 6.43 7.28 -14.73
C SER A 24 6.36 5.84 -15.25
N LEU A 25 5.19 5.42 -15.75
CA LEU A 25 4.93 4.09 -16.29
C LEU A 25 4.79 4.07 -17.83
N ALA A 26 4.67 5.23 -18.49
CA ALA A 26 4.40 5.32 -19.92
C ALA A 26 5.51 4.71 -20.81
N GLY A 27 6.72 4.56 -20.27
CA GLY A 27 7.85 3.92 -20.98
C GLY A 27 7.82 2.39 -20.99
N ASN A 28 6.90 1.74 -20.26
CA ASN A 28 6.81 0.28 -20.25
C ASN A 28 6.29 -0.26 -21.59
N LYS A 29 6.82 -1.41 -22.02
CA LYS A 29 6.38 -2.09 -23.25
C LYS A 29 5.29 -3.11 -23.01
N ILE A 30 5.26 -3.70 -21.81
CA ILE A 30 4.22 -4.65 -21.41
C ILE A 30 2.84 -3.96 -21.42
N PRO A 31 1.82 -4.55 -22.06
CA PRO A 31 0.47 -4.00 -22.02
C PRO A 31 -0.03 -3.90 -20.58
N PHE A 32 -0.46 -2.71 -20.16
CA PHE A 32 -0.99 -2.47 -18.83
C PHE A 32 -2.20 -1.52 -18.87
N GLU A 33 -3.03 -1.61 -17.83
CA GLU A 33 -4.08 -0.63 -17.55
C GLU A 33 -3.88 -0.02 -16.14
N MET A 34 -4.37 1.20 -15.95
CA MET A 34 -4.45 1.84 -14.64
C MET A 34 -5.91 2.13 -14.28
N ILE A 35 -6.33 1.73 -13.08
CA ILE A 35 -7.71 1.84 -12.60
C ILE A 35 -7.72 2.73 -11.35
N PHE A 36 -8.23 3.94 -11.53
CA PHE A 36 -8.43 4.91 -10.46
C PHE A 36 -9.87 4.81 -9.94
N VAL A 37 -10.05 4.63 -8.63
CA VAL A 37 -11.37 4.53 -8.02
C VAL A 37 -11.52 5.52 -6.87
N GLY A 38 -12.49 6.42 -6.94
CA GLY A 38 -12.75 7.39 -5.87
C GLY A 38 -13.75 8.47 -6.22
N ASN A 39 -13.88 9.46 -5.35
CA ASN A 39 -14.94 10.49 -5.45
C ASN A 39 -14.47 11.80 -6.08
N LYS A 40 -13.26 11.86 -6.63
CA LYS A 40 -12.71 13.04 -7.29
C LYS A 40 -12.63 12.81 -8.79
N ILE A 41 -13.53 13.45 -9.52
CA ILE A 41 -13.60 13.35 -10.99
C ILE A 41 -12.43 14.15 -11.60
N PRO A 42 -11.57 13.54 -12.43
CA PRO A 42 -10.48 14.24 -13.08
C PRO A 42 -11.03 15.29 -14.07
N GLN A 43 -10.43 16.48 -14.10
CA GLN A 43 -10.79 17.57 -15.00
C GLN A 43 -9.95 17.56 -16.30
N PHE A 44 -9.47 16.38 -16.68
CA PHE A 44 -8.65 16.16 -17.87
C PHE A 44 -9.01 14.81 -18.51
N LYS A 45 -8.67 14.65 -19.79
CA LYS A 45 -8.86 13.39 -20.49
C LYS A 45 -7.78 12.39 -20.06
N LEU A 46 -8.21 11.25 -19.53
CA LEU A 46 -7.31 10.15 -19.18
C LEU A 46 -6.73 9.48 -20.46
N PRO A 47 -5.51 8.94 -20.38
CA PRO A 47 -4.97 8.04 -21.39
C PRO A 47 -5.92 6.88 -21.70
N GLU A 48 -5.82 6.29 -22.90
CA GLU A 48 -6.76 5.25 -23.33
C GLU A 48 -6.76 4.03 -22.41
N ASN A 49 -5.60 3.62 -21.91
CA ASN A 49 -5.43 2.50 -20.98
C ASN A 49 -5.67 2.89 -19.50
N CYS A 50 -6.23 4.06 -19.24
CA CYS A 50 -6.63 4.50 -17.91
C CYS A 50 -8.15 4.46 -17.76
N HIS A 51 -8.59 3.96 -16.62
CA HIS A 51 -10.00 3.86 -16.23
C HIS A 51 -10.22 4.67 -14.95
N PHE A 52 -11.29 5.45 -14.92
CA PHE A 52 -11.76 6.08 -13.69
C PHE A 52 -13.16 5.56 -13.36
N ILE A 53 -13.34 5.12 -12.11
CA ILE A 53 -14.60 4.63 -11.57
C ILE A 53 -14.97 5.54 -10.40
N TYR A 54 -16.09 6.23 -10.52
CA TYR A 54 -16.57 7.11 -9.45
C TYR A 54 -17.12 6.27 -8.30
N SER A 55 -16.64 6.51 -7.07
CA SER A 55 -17.19 5.88 -5.88
C SER A 55 -17.00 6.77 -4.64
N GLU A 56 -18.04 6.86 -3.82
CA GLU A 56 -18.01 7.55 -2.52
C GLU A 56 -17.76 6.60 -1.33
N THR A 57 -17.47 5.34 -1.62
CA THR A 57 -17.21 4.33 -0.59
C THR A 57 -15.87 4.56 0.11
N LYS A 58 -15.65 3.85 1.23
CA LYS A 58 -14.37 3.90 1.96
C LYS A 58 -13.18 3.46 1.09
N PRO A 59 -11.95 3.95 1.37
CA PRO A 59 -10.78 3.70 0.51
C PRO A 59 -10.52 2.22 0.17
N VAL A 60 -10.60 1.31 1.14
CA VAL A 60 -10.36 -0.12 0.85
C VAL A 60 -11.43 -0.75 -0.05
N GLN A 61 -12.65 -0.22 -0.03
CA GLN A 61 -13.70 -0.67 -0.94
C GLN A 61 -13.43 -0.18 -2.36
N CYS A 62 -12.86 1.02 -2.52
CA CYS A 62 -12.39 1.51 -3.83
C CYS A 62 -11.28 0.61 -4.41
N LEU A 63 -10.35 0.16 -3.57
CA LEU A 63 -9.31 -0.79 -3.98
C LEU A 63 -9.90 -2.13 -4.41
N GLU A 64 -10.86 -2.69 -3.65
CA GLU A 64 -11.54 -3.93 -4.03
C GLU A 64 -12.33 -3.77 -5.34
N ILE A 65 -13.00 -2.64 -5.56
CA ILE A 65 -13.67 -2.33 -6.83
C ILE A 65 -12.67 -2.36 -7.99
N GLY A 66 -11.51 -1.71 -7.81
CA GLY A 66 -10.44 -1.69 -8.80
C GLY A 66 -9.89 -3.09 -9.11
N ALA A 67 -9.60 -3.88 -8.07
CA ALA A 67 -9.11 -5.26 -8.21
C ALA A 67 -10.11 -6.18 -8.93
N ARG A 68 -11.42 -6.00 -8.71
CA ARG A 68 -12.47 -6.77 -9.41
C ARG A 68 -12.67 -6.32 -10.85
N TYR A 69 -12.47 -5.03 -11.13
CA TYR A 69 -12.55 -4.49 -12.49
C TYR A 69 -11.34 -4.90 -13.36
N ALA A 70 -10.18 -5.14 -12.74
CA ALA A 70 -8.94 -5.53 -13.40
C ALA A 70 -9.10 -6.70 -14.39
N GLN A 71 -8.51 -6.56 -15.58
CA GLN A 71 -8.56 -7.54 -16.66
C GLN A 71 -7.24 -8.29 -16.88
N GLY A 72 -6.15 -7.81 -16.29
CA GLY A 72 -4.82 -8.37 -16.36
C GLY A 72 -4.70 -9.73 -15.67
N GLU A 73 -3.75 -10.53 -16.15
CA GLU A 73 -3.33 -11.77 -15.48
C GLU A 73 -2.63 -11.46 -14.14
N TYR A 74 -1.94 -10.32 -14.11
CA TYR A 74 -1.25 -9.82 -12.93
C TYR A 74 -1.91 -8.55 -12.44
N ILE A 75 -1.92 -8.37 -11.12
CA ILE A 75 -2.46 -7.18 -10.48
C ILE A 75 -1.42 -6.56 -9.55
N MET A 76 -1.55 -5.25 -9.36
CA MET A 76 -0.68 -4.48 -8.49
C MET A 76 -1.44 -3.28 -7.92
N ASN A 77 -1.50 -3.16 -6.60
CA ASN A 77 -2.03 -1.95 -5.98
C ASN A 77 -0.98 -0.83 -6.02
N PHE A 78 -1.43 0.42 -6.01
CA PHE A 78 -0.54 1.57 -5.87
C PHE A 78 -1.24 2.71 -5.12
N ALA A 79 -0.48 3.61 -4.51
CA ALA A 79 -1.03 4.87 -4.01
C ALA A 79 -1.07 5.91 -5.15
N ASP A 80 -2.08 6.78 -5.17
CA ASP A 80 -2.31 7.71 -6.27
C ASP A 80 -1.35 8.93 -6.28
N ASP A 81 -0.36 8.91 -5.40
CA ASP A 81 0.72 9.86 -5.25
C ASP A 81 2.11 9.23 -5.44
N VAL A 82 2.24 8.05 -6.04
CA VAL A 82 3.57 7.41 -6.25
C VAL A 82 4.18 7.72 -7.61
N VAL A 83 5.50 7.63 -7.69
CA VAL A 83 6.28 7.63 -8.93
C VAL A 83 7.12 6.35 -8.96
N PHE A 84 7.07 5.64 -10.08
CA PHE A 84 7.83 4.42 -10.27
C PHE A 84 9.16 4.69 -11.00
N SER A 85 10.15 3.81 -10.79
CA SER A 85 11.36 3.79 -11.60
C SER A 85 11.06 3.51 -13.09
N PRO A 86 11.88 3.98 -14.04
CA PRO A 86 11.70 3.68 -15.45
C PRO A 86 11.57 2.18 -15.73
N HIS A 87 10.65 1.82 -16.64
CA HIS A 87 10.37 0.43 -17.02
C HIS A 87 9.99 -0.50 -15.84
N ALA A 88 9.37 0.06 -14.78
CA ALA A 88 9.02 -0.70 -13.59
C ALA A 88 8.20 -1.97 -13.86
N LEU A 89 7.19 -1.91 -14.73
CA LEU A 89 6.31 -3.04 -15.01
C LEU A 89 7.00 -4.10 -15.86
N ASP A 90 7.79 -3.69 -16.86
CA ASP A 90 8.62 -4.61 -17.65
C ASP A 90 9.58 -5.38 -16.74
N ASN A 91 10.20 -4.68 -15.79
CA ASN A 91 11.15 -5.25 -14.84
C ASN A 91 10.46 -6.16 -13.82
N LEU A 92 9.34 -5.74 -13.22
CA LEU A 92 8.55 -6.58 -12.31
C LEU A 92 8.08 -7.84 -13.00
N TYR A 93 7.55 -7.72 -14.22
CA TYR A 93 7.10 -8.88 -14.99
C TYR A 93 8.25 -9.85 -15.26
N ARG A 94 9.38 -9.36 -15.79
CA ARG A 94 10.57 -10.18 -16.03
C ARG A 94 11.04 -10.88 -14.75
N GLU A 95 11.22 -10.13 -13.67
CA GLU A 95 11.67 -10.68 -12.38
C GLU A 95 10.68 -11.73 -11.84
N PHE A 96 9.37 -11.49 -11.94
CA PHE A 96 8.36 -12.46 -11.50
C PHE A 96 8.44 -13.75 -12.33
N ARG A 97 8.61 -13.66 -13.66
CA ARG A 97 8.79 -14.83 -14.53
C ARG A 97 10.06 -15.60 -14.17
N GLU A 98 11.14 -14.91 -13.80
CA GLU A 98 12.40 -15.53 -13.35
C GLU A 98 12.26 -16.23 -11.99
N LEU A 99 11.43 -15.70 -11.07
CA LEU A 99 11.15 -16.34 -9.78
C LEU A 99 10.50 -17.72 -9.94
N ASN A 100 9.70 -17.90 -11.00
CA ASN A 100 8.96 -19.14 -11.29
C ASN A 100 8.18 -19.67 -10.06
N ASP A 101 7.57 -18.74 -9.33
CA ASP A 101 6.84 -19.00 -8.09
C ASP A 101 5.51 -18.25 -8.14
N ASP A 102 4.46 -18.97 -8.52
CA ASP A 102 3.13 -18.39 -8.72
C ASP A 102 2.51 -17.84 -7.45
N LYS A 103 3.00 -18.22 -6.27
CA LYS A 103 2.54 -17.72 -4.97
C LYS A 103 3.41 -16.59 -4.41
N ALA A 104 4.40 -16.12 -5.16
CA ALA A 104 5.18 -14.97 -4.77
C ALA A 104 4.36 -13.68 -4.88
N VAL A 105 4.64 -12.72 -4.00
CA VAL A 105 4.31 -11.31 -4.19
C VAL A 105 5.61 -10.57 -4.39
N LEU A 106 5.82 -10.02 -5.58
CA LEU A 106 7.00 -9.21 -5.88
C LEU A 106 6.71 -7.76 -5.47
N SER A 107 7.42 -7.27 -4.46
CA SER A 107 7.26 -5.93 -3.91
C SER A 107 8.17 -4.94 -4.62
N CYS A 108 7.67 -3.74 -4.89
CA CYS A 108 8.53 -2.60 -5.16
C CYS A 108 9.40 -2.28 -3.93
N ARG A 109 10.54 -1.64 -4.17
CA ARG A 109 11.39 -1.06 -3.13
C ARG A 109 10.85 0.32 -2.76
N TYR A 110 10.47 0.50 -1.49
CA TYR A 110 10.00 1.79 -1.00
C TYR A 110 11.12 2.81 -0.93
N VAL A 111 10.93 3.94 -1.61
CA VAL A 111 11.84 5.07 -1.53
C VAL A 111 11.14 6.21 -0.81
N LEU A 112 11.77 6.71 0.25
CA LEU A 112 11.32 7.89 0.99
C LEU A 112 12.44 8.93 0.98
N GLU A 113 12.14 10.10 0.42
CA GLU A 113 13.10 11.21 0.30
C GLU A 113 14.41 10.79 -0.39
N GLY A 114 14.30 9.99 -1.46
CA GLY A 114 15.44 9.45 -2.21
C GLY A 114 16.21 8.30 -1.52
N LYS A 115 15.85 7.91 -0.29
CA LYS A 115 16.44 6.75 0.39
C LYS A 115 15.56 5.52 0.22
N ASP A 116 16.15 4.44 -0.26
CA ASP A 116 15.52 3.12 -0.21
C ASP A 116 15.47 2.61 1.24
N ILE A 117 14.25 2.41 1.74
CA ILE A 117 13.97 1.95 3.10
C ILE A 117 13.18 0.64 3.12
N ALA A 118 13.06 -0.05 1.98
CA ALA A 118 12.27 -1.28 1.85
C ALA A 118 12.77 -2.37 2.81
N GLY A 119 14.10 -2.56 2.86
CA GLY A 119 14.73 -3.56 3.74
C GLY A 119 14.82 -3.15 5.20
N GLU A 120 14.50 -1.89 5.53
CA GLU A 120 14.52 -1.39 6.91
C GLU A 120 13.12 -1.46 7.53
N CYS A 121 12.10 -1.03 6.78
CA CYS A 121 10.75 -0.80 7.28
C CYS A 121 9.70 -1.78 6.73
N GLY A 122 10.05 -2.61 5.74
CA GLY A 122 9.11 -3.48 5.02
C GLY A 122 8.71 -4.75 5.77
N TYR A 123 8.50 -4.70 7.08
CA TYR A 123 8.17 -5.86 7.90
C TYR A 123 6.82 -5.69 8.59
N TYR A 124 6.11 -6.79 8.89
CA TYR A 124 4.79 -6.78 9.55
C TYR A 124 4.83 -5.93 10.83
N TRP A 125 5.93 -6.11 11.56
CA TRP A 125 6.39 -5.23 12.61
C TRP A 125 7.66 -4.51 12.13
N VAL A 126 7.53 -3.22 11.84
CA VAL A 126 8.55 -2.37 11.20
C VAL A 126 9.94 -2.48 11.83
N ASP A 127 10.01 -2.69 13.14
CA ASP A 127 11.25 -2.75 13.92
C ASP A 127 11.63 -4.17 14.38
N ASN A 128 10.97 -5.21 13.86
CA ASN A 128 11.27 -6.61 14.15
C ASN A 128 11.43 -7.39 12.84
N HIS A 129 12.69 -7.56 12.42
CA HIS A 129 13.06 -8.24 11.17
C HIS A 129 12.86 -9.77 11.22
N ASN A 130 12.50 -10.33 12.37
CA ASN A 130 12.04 -11.73 12.45
C ASN A 130 10.57 -11.86 12.05
N SER A 131 9.82 -10.76 11.97
CA SER A 131 8.46 -10.78 11.41
C SER A 131 8.50 -10.89 9.89
N PRO A 132 7.42 -11.35 9.23
CA PRO A 132 7.38 -11.48 7.78
C PRO A 132 7.56 -10.15 7.05
N LEU A 133 8.20 -10.22 5.89
CA LEU A 133 8.36 -9.10 4.97
C LEU A 133 7.00 -8.75 4.34
N MET A 134 6.61 -7.47 4.38
CA MET A 134 5.41 -6.93 3.76
C MET A 134 5.71 -6.32 2.40
N ALA A 135 4.74 -6.37 1.49
CA ALA A 135 4.89 -5.82 0.16
C ALA A 135 4.41 -4.36 0.08
N LEU A 136 5.22 -3.49 -0.52
CA LEU A 136 4.78 -2.20 -1.03
C LEU A 136 4.42 -2.35 -2.51
N SER A 137 3.18 -2.00 -2.85
CA SER A 137 2.65 -2.12 -4.22
C SER A 137 2.90 -3.53 -4.79
N GLY A 138 2.31 -4.53 -4.14
CA GLY A 138 2.62 -5.94 -4.40
C GLY A 138 2.16 -6.39 -5.77
N PHE A 139 3.10 -6.83 -6.61
CA PHE A 139 2.84 -7.45 -7.91
C PHE A 139 2.65 -8.96 -7.74
N MET A 140 1.50 -9.46 -8.14
CA MET A 140 1.14 -10.88 -8.00
C MET A 140 0.18 -11.35 -9.11
N LYS A 141 0.05 -12.67 -9.26
CA LYS A 141 -1.01 -13.24 -10.09
C LYS A 141 -2.39 -12.91 -9.52
N LYS A 142 -3.31 -12.50 -10.40
CA LYS A 142 -4.72 -12.25 -10.03
C LYS A 142 -5.38 -13.50 -9.44
N GLU A 143 -5.04 -14.68 -9.94
CA GLU A 143 -5.54 -15.96 -9.42
C GLU A 143 -5.21 -16.15 -7.94
N VAL A 144 -4.03 -15.72 -7.47
CA VAL A 144 -3.67 -15.79 -6.05
C VAL A 144 -4.54 -14.85 -5.22
N TRP A 145 -4.83 -13.65 -5.73
CA TRP A 145 -5.72 -12.69 -5.08
C TRP A 145 -7.15 -13.25 -4.94
N GLU A 146 -7.66 -13.86 -6.00
CA GLU A 146 -8.96 -14.52 -6.01
C GLU A 146 -9.01 -15.70 -5.03
N ARG A 147 -7.95 -16.52 -5.02
CA ARG A 147 -7.82 -17.66 -4.11
C ARG A 147 -7.81 -17.27 -2.64
N ILE A 148 -7.17 -16.16 -2.26
CA ILE A 148 -7.15 -15.67 -0.87
C ILE A 148 -8.41 -14.86 -0.51
N GLY A 149 -9.27 -14.53 -1.48
CA GLY A 149 -10.58 -13.92 -1.26
C GLY A 149 -10.63 -12.39 -1.25
N GLY A 150 -9.64 -11.71 -1.84
CA GLY A 150 -9.62 -10.24 -1.93
C GLY A 150 -9.52 -9.51 -0.59
N ILE A 151 -9.92 -8.25 -0.51
CA ILE A 151 -9.78 -7.45 0.72
C ILE A 151 -10.85 -7.83 1.75
N ASP A 152 -10.45 -7.96 3.03
CA ASP A 152 -11.40 -8.09 4.13
C ASP A 152 -12.16 -6.78 4.34
N LYS A 153 -13.49 -6.82 4.22
CA LYS A 153 -14.37 -5.65 4.27
C LYS A 153 -14.35 -4.93 5.60
N ARG A 154 -13.73 -5.47 6.66
CA ARG A 154 -13.64 -4.80 7.96
C ARG A 154 -12.62 -3.67 7.99
N PHE A 155 -11.58 -3.72 7.15
CA PHE A 155 -10.63 -2.61 7.03
C PHE A 155 -11.34 -1.33 6.54
N VAL A 156 -10.80 -0.17 6.88
CA VAL A 156 -11.34 1.13 6.46
C VAL A 156 -10.46 1.80 5.41
N ALA A 157 -9.15 1.93 5.68
CA ALA A 157 -8.24 2.66 4.80
C ALA A 157 -6.87 2.00 4.60
N LEU A 158 -6.28 1.42 5.65
CA LEU A 158 -4.87 1.02 5.72
C LEU A 158 -4.73 -0.43 6.18
N PHE A 159 -3.50 -0.96 6.11
CA PHE A 159 -3.11 -2.31 6.60
C PHE A 159 -3.82 -3.51 5.97
N TRP A 160 -4.78 -3.29 5.07
CA TRP A 160 -5.43 -4.33 4.31
C TRP A 160 -4.44 -5.11 3.42
N ASP A 161 -3.40 -4.44 2.93
CA ASP A 161 -2.32 -4.99 2.10
C ASP A 161 -1.41 -5.91 2.91
N ALA A 162 -1.13 -5.56 4.17
CA ALA A 162 -0.45 -6.45 5.11
C ALA A 162 -1.27 -7.73 5.38
N ASP A 163 -2.59 -7.64 5.55
CA ASP A 163 -3.47 -8.81 5.69
C ASP A 163 -3.49 -9.69 4.42
N ILE A 164 -3.48 -9.07 3.23
CA ILE A 164 -3.34 -9.79 1.95
C ILE A 164 -2.03 -10.58 1.92
N VAL A 165 -0.91 -9.94 2.25
CA VAL A 165 0.41 -10.59 2.28
C VAL A 165 0.47 -11.73 3.29
N MET A 166 -0.08 -11.53 4.49
CA MET A 166 -0.12 -12.59 5.51
C MET A 166 -0.95 -13.80 5.04
N ARG A 167 -2.05 -13.60 4.31
CA ARG A 167 -2.81 -14.70 3.68
C ARG A 167 -2.04 -15.39 2.56
N VAL A 168 -1.16 -14.68 1.85
CA VAL A 168 -0.24 -15.30 0.90
C VAL A 168 0.76 -16.21 1.64
N TYR A 169 1.33 -15.77 2.76
CA TYR A 169 2.18 -16.61 3.61
C TYR A 169 1.42 -17.85 4.14
N GLU A 170 0.17 -17.68 4.57
CA GLU A 170 -0.69 -18.77 5.08
C GLU A 170 -0.90 -19.91 4.06
N ILE A 171 -0.94 -19.59 2.75
CA ILE A 171 -1.04 -20.61 1.67
C ILE A 171 0.32 -21.11 1.15
N GLY A 172 1.40 -20.79 1.87
CA GLY A 172 2.78 -21.18 1.55
C GLY A 172 3.45 -20.32 0.49
N GLY A 173 2.97 -19.10 0.26
CA GLY A 173 3.62 -18.09 -0.57
C GLY A 173 4.66 -17.27 0.21
N ARG A 174 5.20 -16.23 -0.43
CA ARG A 174 6.21 -15.35 0.15
C ARG A 174 6.26 -13.98 -0.53
N VAL A 175 6.80 -12.98 0.17
CA VAL A 175 7.19 -11.70 -0.44
C VAL A 175 8.64 -11.75 -0.89
N VAL A 176 8.91 -11.19 -2.06
CA VAL A 176 10.26 -10.94 -2.58
C VAL A 176 10.38 -9.45 -2.88
N LEU A 177 11.43 -8.79 -2.40
CA LEU A 177 11.74 -7.43 -2.84
C LEU A 177 12.30 -7.47 -4.26
N SER A 178 11.77 -6.64 -5.14
CA SER A 178 12.38 -6.43 -6.46
C SER A 178 13.83 -5.96 -6.31
N LYS A 179 14.66 -6.32 -7.29
CA LYS A 179 16.07 -5.90 -7.34
C LYS A 179 16.19 -4.40 -7.57
N ASP A 180 15.46 -3.90 -8.58
CA ASP A 180 15.68 -2.54 -9.09
C ASP A 180 14.42 -1.67 -9.14
N VAL A 181 13.23 -2.25 -8.96
CA VAL A 181 11.99 -1.49 -9.12
C VAL A 181 11.69 -0.70 -7.85
N LYS A 182 11.66 0.62 -8.00
CA LYS A 182 11.43 1.57 -6.91
C LYS A 182 10.07 2.22 -7.04
N ALA A 183 9.42 2.48 -5.90
CA ALA A 183 8.23 3.29 -5.80
C ALA A 183 8.49 4.39 -4.75
N GLU A 184 8.40 5.65 -5.17
CA GLU A 184 8.60 6.82 -4.32
C GLU A 184 7.28 7.57 -4.14
N GLU A 185 6.91 7.87 -2.90
CA GLU A 185 5.79 8.77 -2.62
C GLU A 185 6.17 10.20 -3.00
N PHE A 186 5.37 10.82 -3.86
CA PHE A 186 5.52 12.20 -4.21
C PHE A 186 4.91 13.09 -3.11
N HIS A 187 5.78 13.80 -2.42
CA HIS A 187 5.37 14.90 -1.54
C HIS A 187 5.51 16.23 -2.28
N PRO A 188 4.41 16.85 -2.75
CA PRO A 188 4.46 18.22 -3.23
C PRO A 188 4.94 19.11 -2.06
N SER A 189 6.13 19.69 -2.20
CA SER A 189 6.81 20.59 -1.25
C SER A 189 7.49 19.97 -0.01
N LYS A 190 8.69 19.41 -0.21
CA LYS A 190 9.83 19.59 0.74
C LYS A 190 11.07 20.17 0.06
N SER A 191 10.85 21.05 -0.91
CA SER A 191 11.92 21.86 -1.53
C SER A 191 12.57 22.85 -0.54
N TYR A 192 11.87 23.23 0.55
CA TYR A 192 12.31 24.30 1.45
C TYR A 192 13.43 23.95 2.44
N TRP A 193 13.78 22.68 2.61
CA TRP A 193 14.77 22.27 3.63
C TRP A 193 15.95 21.46 3.08
N LYS A 194 16.23 21.52 1.77
CA LYS A 194 17.40 20.86 1.20
C LYS A 194 18.75 21.48 1.61
N ASN A 195 18.74 22.67 2.22
CA ASN A 195 19.94 23.34 2.74
C ASN A 195 19.77 23.69 4.24
N LYS A 196 19.82 22.71 5.15
CA LYS A 196 20.06 23.06 6.57
C LYS A 196 21.55 23.34 6.75
N PRO A 197 21.97 24.56 7.17
CA PRO A 197 23.36 24.81 7.50
C PRO A 197 23.78 23.87 8.64
N SER A 198 24.88 23.16 8.45
CA SER A 198 25.37 22.08 9.33
C SER A 198 25.51 22.49 10.79
N PHE A 199 25.69 23.77 11.06
CA PHE A 199 25.85 24.34 12.40
C PHE A 199 24.58 24.24 13.28
N ALA A 200 23.39 24.56 12.74
CA ALA A 200 22.15 24.53 13.51
C ALA A 200 21.76 23.10 13.93
N SER A 201 22.09 22.11 13.10
CA SER A 201 21.85 20.70 13.41
C SER A 201 22.70 20.19 14.58
N LYS A 202 23.93 20.68 14.72
CA LYS A 202 24.84 20.36 15.83
C LYS A 202 24.39 21.02 17.14
N VAL A 203 23.91 22.27 17.08
CA VAL A 203 23.37 22.97 18.26
C VAL A 203 22.06 22.34 18.76
N LEU A 204 21.17 21.94 17.85
CA LEU A 204 19.92 21.25 18.21
C LEU A 204 20.12 19.82 18.71
N ALA A 205 21.22 19.15 18.36
CA ALA A 205 21.60 17.86 18.91
C ALA A 205 22.06 17.95 20.37
N MET A 206 22.63 19.09 20.79
CA MET A 206 23.06 19.34 22.17
C MET A 206 21.90 19.66 23.14
N PHE A 207 20.72 20.02 22.64
CA PHE A 207 19.57 20.40 23.47
C PHE A 207 18.28 19.69 23.04
N PRO A 208 18.12 18.39 23.36
CA PRO A 208 17.00 17.57 22.90
C PRO A 208 15.62 18.12 23.30
N ARG A 209 15.52 18.78 24.46
CA ARG A 209 14.27 19.44 24.91
C ARG A 209 13.90 20.65 24.06
N LEU A 210 14.89 21.45 23.63
CA LEU A 210 14.67 22.61 22.76
C LEU A 210 14.26 22.17 21.34
N LYS A 211 14.84 21.06 20.86
CA LYS A 211 14.47 20.43 19.59
C LYS A 211 13.01 19.97 19.59
N VAL A 212 12.55 19.29 20.64
CA VAL A 212 11.14 18.88 20.79
C VAL A 212 10.21 20.09 20.86
N PHE A 213 10.60 21.14 21.58
CA PHE A 213 9.82 22.37 21.70
C PHE A 213 9.70 23.13 20.35
N LEU A 214 10.80 23.28 19.61
CA LEU A 214 10.80 23.90 18.28
C LEU A 214 10.04 23.07 17.24
N ILE A 215 10.13 21.74 17.29
CA ILE A 215 9.31 20.85 16.46
C ILE A 215 7.83 21.07 16.77
N LYS A 216 7.44 21.16 18.05
CA LYS A 216 6.05 21.47 18.44
C LYS A 216 5.59 22.83 17.93
N ILE A 217 6.43 23.87 18.01
CA ILE A 217 6.11 25.21 17.49
C ILE A 217 6.00 25.20 15.96
N ILE A 218 6.92 24.56 15.25
CA ILE A 218 6.88 24.45 13.78
C ILE A 218 5.64 23.67 13.34
N LEU A 219 5.34 22.53 13.98
CA LEU A 219 4.12 21.76 13.70
C LEU A 219 2.84 22.54 14.05
N PHE A 220 2.89 23.40 15.06
CA PHE A 220 1.79 24.28 15.45
C PHE A 220 1.60 25.45 14.46
N LEU A 221 2.68 26.01 13.93
CA LEU A 221 2.68 27.11 12.96
C LEU A 221 2.43 26.66 11.52
N GLU A 222 2.85 25.45 11.12
CA GLU A 222 2.56 24.83 9.82
C GLU A 222 1.11 24.32 9.68
N ARG A 223 0.28 24.64 10.66
CA ARG A 223 -1.16 24.39 10.70
C ARG A 223 -1.87 25.39 9.77
N ASN A 224 -1.54 25.32 8.47
CA ASN A 224 -2.32 25.91 7.38
C ASN A 224 -3.78 25.44 7.53
N GLU A 225 -4.72 26.36 7.35
CA GLU A 225 -6.16 26.13 7.57
C GLU A 225 -6.78 25.02 6.69
N GLU A 226 -6.09 24.57 5.65
CA GLU A 226 -6.49 23.40 4.83
C GLU A 226 -6.16 22.04 5.46
N LYS A 227 -5.26 21.96 6.46
CA LYS A 227 -4.87 20.72 7.16
C LYS A 227 -5.78 20.35 8.33
N LYS A 228 -7.08 20.67 8.26
CA LYS A 228 -8.05 20.39 9.34
C LYS A 228 -8.48 18.92 9.45
N ARG A 229 -8.20 18.10 8.43
CA ARG A 229 -8.54 16.66 8.49
C ARG A 229 -7.33 15.84 8.96
N PRO A 230 -7.48 15.00 10.00
CA PRO A 230 -6.43 14.06 10.36
C PRO A 230 -6.08 13.19 9.14
N ARG A 231 -4.80 12.83 9.00
CA ARG A 231 -4.39 11.89 7.94
C ARG A 231 -5.09 10.55 8.17
N LEU A 232 -5.40 9.79 7.11
CA LEU A 232 -6.01 8.45 7.21
C LEU A 232 -5.27 7.55 8.20
N PHE A 233 -3.95 7.66 8.29
CA PHE A 233 -3.13 6.94 9.27
C PHE A 233 -3.49 7.27 10.72
N MET A 234 -3.71 8.54 11.04
CA MET A 234 -4.09 8.96 12.38
C MET A 234 -5.55 8.64 12.70
N GLU A 235 -6.44 8.73 11.70
CA GLU A 235 -7.88 8.56 11.87
C GLU A 235 -8.32 7.09 11.89
N TYR A 236 -7.75 6.28 11.00
CA TYR A 236 -8.14 4.88 10.82
C TYR A 236 -6.97 3.92 11.03
N GLY A 237 -5.76 4.27 10.57
CA GLY A 237 -4.59 3.41 10.66
C GLY A 237 -4.27 2.95 12.09
N ILE A 238 -3.98 3.90 12.98
CA ILE A 238 -3.63 3.60 14.38
C ILE A 238 -4.82 3.07 15.19
N PRO A 239 -6.01 3.70 15.19
CA PRO A 239 -7.07 3.32 16.13
C PRO A 239 -8.00 2.20 15.63
N VAL A 240 -8.02 1.90 14.33
CA VAL A 240 -8.99 0.95 13.74
C VAL A 240 -8.29 -0.18 13.00
N ASP A 241 -7.56 0.14 11.94
CA ASP A 241 -7.03 -0.86 10.99
C ASP A 241 -5.85 -1.64 11.56
N ARG A 242 -4.94 -1.01 12.32
CA ARG A 242 -3.84 -1.74 12.98
C ARG A 242 -4.37 -2.70 14.06
N PRO A 243 -5.21 -2.28 15.02
CA PRO A 243 -5.81 -3.20 15.98
C PRO A 243 -6.59 -4.34 15.32
N LEU A 244 -7.31 -4.04 14.22
CA LEU A 244 -7.96 -5.08 13.41
C LEU A 244 -6.93 -6.06 12.86
N LEU A 245 -5.87 -5.61 12.19
CA LEU A 245 -4.80 -6.46 11.67
C LEU A 245 -4.22 -7.36 12.78
N GLU A 246 -3.88 -6.79 13.93
CA GLU A 246 -3.36 -7.56 15.06
C GLU A 246 -4.36 -8.60 15.56
N SER A 247 -5.64 -8.27 15.66
CA SER A 247 -6.69 -9.22 16.07
C SER A 247 -6.89 -10.40 15.11
N LEU A 248 -6.36 -10.31 13.88
CA LEU A 248 -6.45 -11.35 12.86
C LEU A 248 -5.24 -12.28 12.86
N TRP A 249 -4.10 -11.86 13.41
CA TRP A 249 -2.82 -12.57 13.23
C TRP A 249 -2.01 -12.74 14.51
N VAL A 250 -2.30 -11.97 15.56
CA VAL A 250 -1.51 -11.92 16.77
C VAL A 250 -2.34 -12.40 17.96
N VAL A 251 -1.75 -13.31 18.72
CA VAL A 251 -2.24 -13.68 20.05
C VAL A 251 -1.32 -13.10 21.11
N LYS A 252 -1.85 -12.91 22.31
CA LYS A 252 -1.03 -12.46 23.44
C LYS A 252 0.05 -13.51 23.75
N LYS A 253 1.16 -13.03 24.31
CA LYS A 253 2.30 -13.88 24.63
C LYS A 253 1.93 -15.02 25.59
N GLU A 254 1.04 -14.77 26.53
CA GLU A 254 0.59 -15.75 27.52
C GLU A 254 -0.17 -16.90 26.85
N ASP A 255 -0.98 -16.56 25.85
CA ASP A 255 -1.79 -17.49 25.06
C ASP A 255 -0.94 -18.27 24.04
N ALA A 256 0.24 -17.76 23.69
CA ALA A 256 1.15 -18.39 22.73
C ALA A 256 1.89 -19.62 23.27
N LYS A 257 1.89 -19.84 24.59
CA LYS A 257 2.65 -20.93 25.23
C LYS A 257 2.23 -22.32 24.76
N ASP A 258 0.94 -22.48 24.45
CA ASP A 258 0.36 -23.74 24.02
C ASP A 258 0.29 -23.89 22.50
N ILE A 259 0.81 -22.90 21.75
CA ILE A 259 0.83 -22.93 20.29
C ILE A 259 2.14 -23.56 19.80
N PRO A 260 2.08 -24.62 18.97
CA PRO A 260 3.27 -25.23 18.40
C PRO A 260 4.16 -24.21 17.65
N PRO A 261 5.49 -24.18 17.87
CA PRO A 261 6.39 -23.20 17.26
C PRO A 261 6.32 -23.14 15.73
N GLU A 262 6.03 -24.25 15.07
CA GLU A 262 5.88 -24.32 13.61
C GLU A 262 4.69 -23.52 13.08
N LEU A 263 3.73 -23.15 13.92
CA LEU A 263 2.57 -22.32 13.59
C LEU A 263 2.81 -20.83 13.86
N ILE A 264 3.99 -20.45 14.36
CA ILE A 264 4.35 -19.08 14.72
C ILE A 264 5.41 -18.56 13.75
N HIS A 265 5.25 -17.33 13.26
CA HIS A 265 6.31 -16.63 12.51
C HIS A 265 7.38 -16.12 13.45
N CYS A 266 6.99 -15.35 14.47
CA CYS A 266 7.87 -14.84 15.50
C CYS A 266 7.09 -14.44 16.76
N ILE A 267 7.83 -14.25 17.85
CA ILE A 267 7.32 -13.74 19.13
C ILE A 267 8.07 -12.43 19.42
N ASP A 268 7.35 -11.39 19.84
CA ASP A 268 7.92 -10.11 20.28
C ASP A 268 7.55 -9.89 21.76
N ASP A 269 8.56 -9.57 22.59
CA ASP A 269 8.41 -9.50 24.05
C ASP A 269 7.79 -8.19 24.55
N ARG A 270 7.48 -7.25 23.65
CA ARG A 270 6.82 -6.00 24.04
C ARG A 270 5.37 -6.21 24.45
N GLU A 271 4.94 -5.40 25.41
CA GLU A 271 3.62 -5.49 26.04
C GLU A 271 2.46 -5.27 25.05
N ASP A 272 2.68 -4.47 24.01
CA ASP A 272 1.69 -4.19 22.96
C ASP A 272 1.68 -5.23 21.83
N ARG A 273 2.48 -6.30 21.94
CA ARG A 273 2.65 -7.34 20.92
C ARG A 273 2.46 -8.75 21.52
N GLY A 274 2.91 -9.77 20.79
CA GLY A 274 2.76 -11.15 21.21
C GLY A 274 3.34 -12.11 20.18
N ALA A 275 2.64 -13.20 19.91
CA ALA A 275 3.04 -14.17 18.89
C ALA A 275 2.28 -13.92 17.59
N LEU A 276 3.03 -13.69 16.51
CA LEU A 276 2.49 -13.56 15.16
C LEU A 276 2.34 -14.95 14.54
N LEU A 277 1.11 -15.33 14.23
CA LEU A 277 0.77 -16.66 13.75
C LEU A 277 0.89 -16.77 12.23
N LYS A 278 1.17 -17.99 11.74
CA LYS A 278 1.15 -18.35 10.32
C LYS A 278 -0.25 -18.57 9.75
N LYS A 279 -1.24 -18.71 10.65
CA LYS A 279 -2.64 -18.93 10.30
C LYS A 279 -3.48 -17.80 10.82
N ARG A 280 -4.44 -17.35 10.01
CA ARG A 280 -5.36 -16.27 10.40
C ARG A 280 -6.31 -16.75 11.48
N LEU A 281 -6.53 -15.92 12.50
CA LEU A 281 -7.39 -16.21 13.66
C LEU A 281 -8.88 -16.19 13.33
N GLN A 282 -9.27 -15.46 12.29
CA GLN A 282 -10.67 -15.29 11.89
C GLN A 282 -10.81 -15.45 10.38
N PRO A 283 -11.97 -15.92 9.88
CA PRO A 283 -12.21 -16.01 8.44
C PRO A 283 -12.27 -14.63 7.78
N VAL A 284 -11.97 -14.57 6.47
CA VAL A 284 -12.08 -13.34 5.68
C VAL A 284 -13.53 -12.97 5.52
N GLN A 285 -13.87 -11.70 5.77
CA GLN A 285 -15.18 -11.17 5.46
C GLN A 285 -15.15 -10.47 4.10
N ALA A 286 -15.51 -11.18 3.04
CA ALA A 286 -15.48 -10.63 1.69
C ALA A 286 -16.53 -9.53 1.46
N PHE A 287 -16.24 -8.61 0.54
CA PHE A 287 -17.25 -7.71 -0.01
C PHE A 287 -18.26 -8.48 -0.85
N GLU A 288 -19.54 -8.11 -0.74
CA GLU A 288 -20.60 -8.68 -1.56
C GLU A 288 -20.46 -8.26 -3.04
N ASN A 289 -20.76 -9.18 -3.96
CA ASN A 289 -20.77 -8.88 -5.40
C ASN A 289 -21.88 -7.89 -5.78
N LYS A 290 -22.93 -7.83 -4.97
CA LYS A 290 -24.05 -6.92 -5.16
C LYS A 290 -23.55 -5.48 -4.99
N HIS A 291 -23.80 -4.63 -5.97
CA HIS A 291 -23.50 -3.19 -5.95
C HIS A 291 -22.04 -2.75 -6.13
N ILE A 292 -21.06 -3.65 -6.05
CA ILE A 292 -19.65 -3.26 -6.13
C ILE A 292 -19.25 -2.69 -7.51
N LEU A 293 -19.84 -3.21 -8.59
CA LEU A 293 -19.64 -2.68 -9.95
C LEU A 293 -20.87 -1.98 -10.54
N THR A 294 -22.04 -2.04 -9.88
CA THR A 294 -23.31 -1.58 -10.48
C THR A 294 -23.76 -0.20 -10.04
N VAL A 295 -23.22 0.34 -8.93
CA VAL A 295 -23.60 1.68 -8.43
C VAL A 295 -22.69 2.78 -8.97
N SER A 296 -21.52 2.43 -9.50
CA SER A 296 -20.45 3.38 -9.86
C SER A 296 -20.32 3.68 -11.36
N GLN A 297 -21.23 3.19 -12.20
CA GLN A 297 -21.05 3.25 -13.65
C GLN A 297 -22.16 4.06 -14.32
N GLY A 298 -21.90 5.35 -14.51
CA GLY A 298 -22.34 6.00 -15.74
C GLY A 298 -21.70 5.28 -16.94
N PRO A 299 -22.30 5.34 -18.15
CA PRO A 299 -21.77 4.64 -19.32
C PRO A 299 -20.32 5.06 -19.60
N LYS A 300 -19.47 4.08 -19.98
CA LYS A 300 -18.07 4.30 -20.39
C LYS A 300 -17.97 5.54 -21.29
N GLY A 301 -17.19 6.53 -20.85
CA GLY A 301 -16.86 7.70 -21.66
C GLY A 301 -17.91 8.81 -21.73
N ARG A 302 -18.92 8.85 -20.84
CA ARG A 302 -19.78 10.04 -20.70
C ARG A 302 -20.07 10.35 -19.23
N TRP A 303 -19.62 11.53 -18.79
CA TRP A 303 -19.91 12.11 -17.48
C TRP A 303 -21.15 13.00 -17.62
N LYS A 304 -22.13 12.84 -16.71
CA LYS A 304 -23.16 13.85 -16.44
C LYS A 304 -22.69 14.72 -15.29
#